data_AF-A0A3A9YXJ0-F1
#
_entry.id   AF-A0A3A9YXJ0-F1
#
_cell.length_a   1.000
_cell.length_b   1.000
_cell.length_c   1.000
_cell.angle_alpha   90.00
_cell.angle_beta   90.00
_cell.angle_gamma   90.00
#
_symmetry.space_group_name_H-M   'P 1'
#
loop_
_entity.id
_entity.type
_entity.pdbx_description
1 polymer ?
#
loop_
_entity_poly.entity_id
_entity_poly.type
_entity_poly.pdbx_seq_one_letter_code
_entity_poly.pdbx_strand_id
1 'polypeptide(L)'
;MTGQPPLTPLTAAELDEIRARAEAATPGHWGSARDEQGAYAVEAQPRLVLGVGSLHDGVIADVHTGYSDAAFVARARTDIPRLLAEVERQARDLEKAREMAADQLRQIEALTDQLAAARATVAEQQDQLAAVRPGREDLARARREGREWHVHGHDRCTCDSDDHTHDSGCPEYGRPAAEGEGR
;
A
#
# COMPACT_ATOMS: atom_id res chain seq x y z
N MET A 1 6.37 41.26 20.22
CA MET A 1 6.49 39.89 19.68
C MET A 1 5.10 39.25 19.74
N THR A 2 4.31 39.39 18.68
CA THR A 2 3.00 38.75 18.58
C THR A 2 3.22 37.26 18.29
N GLY A 3 2.99 36.41 19.28
CA GLY A 3 3.03 34.97 19.11
C GLY A 3 1.95 34.55 18.13
N GLN A 4 2.36 34.01 16.98
CA GLN A 4 1.44 33.39 16.04
C GLN A 4 0.78 32.20 16.76
N PRO A 5 -0.55 32.08 16.76
CA PRO A 5 -1.22 30.95 17.38
C PRO A 5 -0.73 29.64 16.75
N PRO A 6 -0.70 28.54 17.52
CA PRO A 6 -0.27 27.25 16.99
C PRO A 6 -1.14 26.87 15.80
N LEU A 7 -0.47 26.51 14.70
CA LEU A 7 -1.13 26.01 13.49
C LEU A 7 -1.78 24.67 13.82
N THR A 8 -3.08 24.70 14.06
CA THR A 8 -3.88 23.50 14.30
C THR A 8 -4.37 22.98 12.94
N PRO A 9 -4.36 21.66 12.69
CA PRO A 9 -4.90 21.11 11.45
C PRO A 9 -6.36 21.53 11.27
N LEU A 10 -6.71 21.99 10.07
CA LEU A 10 -8.09 22.32 9.73
C LEU A 10 -8.96 21.06 9.74
N THR A 11 -10.12 21.17 10.36
CA THR A 11 -11.17 20.15 10.32
C THR A 11 -11.90 20.18 8.98
N ALA A 12 -12.62 19.09 8.65
CA ALA A 12 -13.44 19.03 7.44
C ALA A 12 -14.52 20.13 7.42
N ALA A 13 -15.14 20.41 8.57
CA ALA A 13 -16.14 21.46 8.71
C ALA A 13 -15.55 22.85 8.42
N GLU A 14 -14.35 23.14 8.92
CA GLU A 14 -13.67 24.42 8.63
C GLU A 14 -13.32 24.56 7.14
N LEU A 15 -12.89 23.48 6.49
CA LEU A 15 -12.64 23.48 5.04
C LEU A 15 -13.92 23.74 4.24
N ASP A 16 -15.05 23.14 4.63
CA ASP A 16 -16.35 23.37 4.01
C ASP A 16 -16.82 24.81 4.20
N GLU A 17 -16.61 25.40 5.38
CA GLU A 17 -16.90 26.81 5.62
C GLU A 17 -16.04 27.74 4.77
N ILE A 18 -14.73 27.46 4.63
CA ILE A 18 -13.85 28.23 3.75
C ILE A 18 -14.30 28.10 2.30
N ARG A 19 -14.69 26.89 1.85
CA ARG A 19 -15.22 26.64 0.51
C ARG A 19 -16.49 27.46 0.27
N ALA A 20 -17.44 27.41 1.20
CA ALA A 20 -18.68 28.17 1.10
C ALA A 20 -18.43 29.68 1.01
N ARG A 21 -17.49 30.22 1.80
CA ARG A 21 -17.08 31.64 1.71
C ARG A 21 -16.46 31.97 0.35
N ALA A 22 -15.61 31.09 -0.19
CA ALA A 22 -14.98 31.29 -1.49
C ALA A 22 -15.98 31.23 -2.66
N GLU A 23 -17.00 30.38 -2.56
CA GLU A 23 -18.08 30.24 -3.54
C GLU A 23 -19.08 31.40 -3.49
N ALA A 24 -19.39 31.90 -2.29
CA ALA A 24 -20.27 33.06 -2.09
C ALA A 24 -19.62 34.40 -2.50
N ALA A 25 -18.30 34.43 -2.71
CA ALA A 25 -17.59 35.62 -3.14
C ALA A 25 -17.99 36.05 -4.56
N THR A 26 -17.92 37.36 -4.84
CA THR A 26 -18.25 37.94 -6.15
C THR A 26 -17.63 37.14 -7.31
N PRO A 27 -18.44 36.67 -8.28
CA PRO A 27 -17.94 35.87 -9.40
C PRO A 27 -16.94 36.61 -10.29
N GLY A 28 -16.16 35.83 -11.05
CA GLY A 28 -15.21 36.34 -12.03
C GLY A 28 -13.82 36.70 -11.48
N HIS A 29 -12.91 37.09 -12.37
CA HIS A 29 -11.61 37.68 -12.01
C HIS A 29 -11.78 39.01 -11.28
N TRP A 30 -10.95 39.20 -10.28
CA TRP A 30 -10.80 40.45 -9.55
C TRP A 30 -9.48 41.10 -9.97
N GLY A 31 -9.42 42.43 -9.91
CA GLY A 31 -8.17 43.17 -10.09
C GLY A 31 -8.05 44.29 -9.07
N SER A 32 -6.86 44.86 -8.97
CA SER A 32 -6.61 46.03 -8.14
C SER A 32 -6.58 47.29 -9.01
N ALA A 33 -7.16 48.36 -8.49
CA ALA A 33 -7.12 49.68 -9.10
C ALA A 33 -6.70 50.73 -8.07
N ARG A 34 -6.29 51.90 -8.56
CA ARG A 34 -5.93 53.06 -7.75
C ARG A 34 -6.77 54.23 -8.20
N ASP A 35 -7.46 54.89 -7.27
CA ASP A 35 -8.23 56.08 -7.56
C ASP A 35 -7.35 57.34 -7.69
N GLU A 36 -7.98 58.47 -8.02
CA GLU A 36 -7.30 59.76 -8.19
C GLU A 36 -6.76 60.33 -6.87
N GLN A 37 -7.35 59.92 -5.74
CA GLN A 37 -6.96 60.31 -4.39
C GLN A 37 -5.82 59.43 -3.84
N GLY A 38 -5.46 58.38 -4.58
CA GLY A 38 -4.37 57.46 -4.29
C GLY A 38 -4.74 56.27 -3.42
N ALA A 39 -6.02 56.04 -3.11
CA ALA A 39 -6.50 54.86 -2.43
C ALA A 39 -6.58 53.67 -3.41
N TYR A 40 -6.41 52.46 -2.88
CA TYR A 40 -6.51 51.23 -3.66
C TYR A 40 -7.87 50.58 -3.44
N ALA A 41 -8.39 49.96 -4.51
CA ALA A 41 -9.63 49.20 -4.47
C ALA A 41 -9.44 47.84 -5.15
N VAL A 42 -10.27 46.88 -4.77
CA VAL A 42 -10.43 45.61 -5.49
C VAL A 42 -11.69 45.71 -6.33
N GLU A 43 -11.55 45.53 -7.63
CA GLU A 43 -12.63 45.69 -8.62
C GLU A 43 -13.03 44.33 -9.20
N ALA A 44 -14.33 44.17 -9.45
CA ALA A 44 -14.88 43.01 -10.14
C ALA A 44 -14.77 43.19 -11.66
N GLN A 45 -14.26 42.18 -12.36
CA GLN A 45 -14.19 42.15 -13.84
C GLN A 45 -13.56 43.42 -14.48
N PRO A 46 -12.42 43.93 -13.98
CA PRO A 46 -11.80 45.10 -14.58
C PRO A 46 -11.36 44.79 -16.02
N ARG A 47 -11.60 45.76 -16.91
CA ARG A 47 -11.33 45.68 -18.35
C ARG A 47 -11.04 47.05 -18.93
N LEU A 48 -10.15 47.11 -19.92
CA LEU A 48 -9.86 48.34 -20.66
C LEU A 48 -10.67 48.36 -21.97
N VAL A 49 -11.47 49.40 -22.16
CA VAL A 49 -12.22 49.62 -23.40
C VAL A 49 -11.67 50.85 -24.13
N LEU A 50 -11.22 50.65 -25.37
CA LEU A 50 -10.65 51.72 -26.20
C LEU A 50 -11.66 52.86 -26.38
N GLY A 51 -11.22 54.08 -26.10
CA GLY A 51 -12.06 55.29 -26.18
C GLY A 51 -12.98 55.54 -24.99
N VAL A 52 -13.10 54.59 -24.06
CA VAL A 52 -13.91 54.74 -22.82
C VAL A 52 -13.02 54.78 -21.57
N GLY A 53 -11.94 54.00 -21.55
CA GLY A 53 -11.04 53.88 -20.40
C GLY A 53 -11.27 52.58 -19.62
N SER A 54 -10.92 52.59 -18.33
CA SER A 54 -11.09 51.44 -17.43
C SER A 54 -12.56 51.30 -17.04
N LEU A 55 -13.11 50.10 -17.21
CA LEU A 55 -14.44 49.71 -16.75
C LEU A 55 -14.33 48.53 -15.79
N HIS A 56 -15.25 48.46 -14.84
CA HIS A 56 -15.40 47.34 -13.91
C HIS A 56 -16.89 47.14 -13.57
N ASP A 57 -17.24 45.97 -13.06
CA ASP A 57 -18.63 45.62 -12.71
C ASP A 57 -18.99 46.00 -11.27
N GLY A 58 -18.03 46.55 -10.52
CA GLY A 58 -18.24 47.11 -9.20
C GLY A 58 -16.97 47.11 -8.36
N VAL A 59 -16.97 47.91 -7.29
CA VAL A 59 -15.94 47.85 -6.25
C VAL A 59 -16.34 46.76 -5.25
N ILE A 60 -15.44 45.81 -5.02
CA ILE A 60 -15.61 44.70 -4.07
C ILE A 60 -15.18 45.14 -2.67
N ALA A 61 -14.05 45.84 -2.57
CA ALA A 61 -13.52 46.32 -1.31
C ALA A 61 -12.61 47.53 -1.52
N ASP A 62 -12.72 48.51 -0.62
CA ASP A 62 -11.73 49.57 -0.47
C ASP A 62 -10.56 49.07 0.38
N VAL A 63 -9.35 49.25 -0.12
CA VAL A 63 -8.12 48.81 0.52
C VAL A 63 -7.32 50.06 0.88
N HIS A 64 -7.44 50.50 2.12
CA HIS A 64 -6.75 51.67 2.64
C HIS A 64 -5.23 51.47 2.84
N THR A 65 -4.71 50.30 2.47
CA THR A 65 -3.29 49.96 2.51
C THR A 65 -2.68 50.02 1.11
N GLY A 66 -1.44 49.53 0.93
CA GLY A 66 -0.72 49.65 -0.34
C GLY A 66 -1.24 48.71 -1.44
N TYR A 67 -0.77 48.96 -2.67
CA TYR A 67 -1.07 48.13 -3.86
C TYR A 67 -0.92 46.62 -3.62
N SER A 68 0.10 46.20 -2.86
CA SER A 68 0.39 44.79 -2.59
C SER A 68 -0.76 44.06 -1.90
N ASP A 69 -1.48 44.73 -1.01
CA ASP A 69 -2.59 44.12 -0.26
C ASP A 69 -3.83 43.99 -1.16
N ALA A 70 -4.13 45.02 -1.95
CA ALA A 70 -5.20 44.95 -2.94
C ALA A 70 -4.93 43.85 -3.98
N ALA A 71 -3.68 43.74 -4.46
CA ALA A 71 -3.27 42.68 -5.37
C ALA A 71 -3.38 41.29 -4.71
N PHE A 72 -3.01 41.15 -3.44
CA PHE A 72 -3.16 39.90 -2.69
C PHE A 72 -4.63 39.48 -2.58
N VAL A 73 -5.53 40.40 -2.19
CA VAL A 73 -6.97 40.13 -2.08
C VAL A 73 -7.56 39.78 -3.45
N ALA A 74 -7.20 40.50 -4.51
CA ALA A 74 -7.64 40.19 -5.87
C ALA A 74 -7.22 38.77 -6.30
N ARG A 75 -5.99 38.36 -5.98
CA ARG A 75 -5.46 37.03 -6.30
C ARG A 75 -6.09 35.91 -5.47
N ALA A 76 -6.46 36.19 -4.22
CA ALA A 76 -7.11 35.24 -3.33
C ALA A 76 -8.36 34.60 -3.96
N ARG A 77 -9.07 35.32 -4.84
CA ARG A 77 -10.24 34.80 -5.58
C ARG A 77 -9.94 33.53 -6.39
N THR A 78 -8.73 33.41 -6.92
CA THR A 78 -8.27 32.24 -7.69
C THR A 78 -7.40 31.31 -6.86
N ASP A 79 -6.58 31.86 -5.97
CA ASP A 79 -5.63 31.06 -5.21
C ASP A 79 -6.31 30.25 -4.10
N ILE A 80 -7.33 30.78 -3.41
CA ILE A 80 -8.05 30.04 -2.34
C ILE A 80 -8.72 28.76 -2.89
N PRO A 81 -9.53 28.80 -3.98
CA PRO A 81 -10.11 27.57 -4.53
C PRO A 81 -9.07 26.53 -4.94
N ARG A 82 -7.92 26.96 -5.49
CA ARG A 82 -6.82 26.06 -5.87
C ARG A 82 -6.17 25.41 -4.65
N LEU A 83 -5.97 26.18 -3.58
CA LEU A 83 -5.42 25.69 -2.33
C LEU A 83 -6.37 24.69 -1.66
N LEU A 84 -7.68 24.96 -1.66
CA LEU A 84 -8.68 24.01 -1.14
C LEU A 84 -8.64 22.67 -1.90
N ALA A 85 -8.62 22.73 -3.24
CA ALA A 85 -8.53 21.52 -4.06
C ALA A 85 -7.25 20.71 -3.76
N GLU A 86 -6.13 21.39 -3.49
CA GLU A 86 -4.87 20.75 -3.13
C GLU A 86 -4.90 20.12 -1.74
N VAL A 87 -5.45 20.82 -0.73
CA VAL A 87 -5.61 20.29 0.63
C VAL A 87 -6.49 19.05 0.62
N GLU A 88 -7.59 19.06 -0.12
CA GLU A 88 -8.46 17.89 -0.28
C GLU A 88 -7.75 16.72 -0.96
N ARG A 89 -6.94 16.99 -1.99
CA ARG A 89 -6.13 15.97 -2.65
C ARG A 89 -5.18 15.31 -1.66
N GLN A 90 -4.44 16.12 -0.89
CA GLN A 90 -3.52 15.64 0.12
C GLN A 90 -4.22 14.84 1.22
N ALA A 91 -5.40 15.29 1.66
CA ALA A 91 -6.19 14.55 2.65
C ALA A 91 -6.60 13.16 2.14
N ARG A 92 -7.06 13.07 0.88
CA ARG A 92 -7.39 11.77 0.25
C ARG A 92 -6.16 10.87 0.09
N ASP A 93 -5.03 11.43 -0.29
CA ASP A 93 -3.80 10.67 -0.49
C ASP A 93 -3.24 10.15 0.85
N LEU A 94 -3.34 10.95 1.92
CA LEU A 94 -2.96 10.54 3.27
C LEU A 94 -3.86 9.42 3.81
N GLU A 95 -5.17 9.49 3.56
CA GLU A 95 -6.09 8.44 3.99
C GLU A 95 -5.77 7.11 3.29
N LYS A 96 -5.59 7.13 1.97
CA LYS A 96 -5.16 5.94 1.21
C LYS A 96 -3.84 5.37 1.71
N ALA A 97 -2.86 6.23 2.00
CA ALA A 97 -1.58 5.79 2.53
C ALA A 97 -1.72 5.11 3.90
N ARG A 98 -2.64 5.60 4.75
CA ARG A 98 -2.95 4.98 6.05
C ARG A 98 -3.64 3.62 5.89
N GLU A 99 -4.60 3.52 4.98
CA GLU A 99 -5.27 2.25 4.67
C GLU A 99 -4.25 1.21 4.17
N MET A 100 -3.40 1.59 3.21
CA MET A 100 -2.33 0.73 2.69
C MET A 100 -1.36 0.29 3.79
N ALA A 101 -0.97 1.21 4.68
CA ALA A 101 -0.07 0.88 5.80
C ALA A 101 -0.74 -0.10 6.78
N ALA A 102 -2.04 0.05 7.04
CA ALA A 102 -2.79 -0.86 7.89
C ALA A 102 -2.92 -2.27 7.26
N ASP A 103 -3.13 -2.34 5.94
CA ASP A 103 -3.12 -3.61 5.20
C ASP A 103 -1.75 -4.28 5.23
N GLN A 104 -0.68 -3.51 5.01
CA GLN A 104 0.68 -4.03 5.09
C GLN A 104 1.00 -4.59 6.47
N LEU A 105 0.56 -3.92 7.54
CA LEU A 105 0.76 -4.41 8.90
C LEU A 105 0.05 -5.75 9.12
N ARG A 106 -1.20 -5.89 8.66
CA ARG A 106 -1.94 -7.17 8.71
C ARG A 106 -1.23 -8.28 7.93
N GLN A 107 -0.67 -7.96 6.77
CA GLN A 107 0.10 -8.93 5.98
C GLN A 107 1.38 -9.36 6.69
N ILE A 108 2.10 -8.43 7.32
CA ILE A 108 3.31 -8.73 8.11
C ILE A 108 2.97 -9.66 9.28
N GLU A 109 1.87 -9.40 10.00
CA GLU A 109 1.41 -10.25 11.09
C GLU A 109 1.09 -11.67 10.59
N ALA A 110 0.29 -11.78 9.52
CA ALA A 110 -0.04 -13.09 8.93
C ALA A 110 1.19 -13.86 8.45
N LEU A 111 2.16 -13.18 7.81
CA LEU A 111 3.43 -13.79 7.40
C LEU A 111 4.27 -14.23 8.59
N THR A 112 4.22 -13.48 9.69
CA THR A 112 4.94 -13.81 10.93
C THR A 112 4.37 -15.09 11.55
N ASP A 113 3.05 -15.23 11.58
CA ASP A 113 2.37 -16.43 12.07
C ASP A 113 2.66 -17.65 11.18
N GLN A 114 2.63 -17.47 9.85
CA GLN A 114 2.99 -18.51 8.89
C GLN A 114 4.45 -18.98 9.09
N LEU A 115 5.38 -18.05 9.31
CA LEU A 115 6.78 -18.39 9.56
C LEU A 115 6.95 -19.15 10.88
N ALA A 116 6.19 -18.79 11.92
CA ALA A 116 6.20 -19.51 13.19
C ALA A 116 5.67 -20.95 13.02
N ALA A 117 4.55 -21.13 12.31
CA ALA A 117 3.98 -22.45 12.02
C ALA A 117 4.91 -23.32 11.16
N ALA A 118 5.53 -22.73 10.13
CA ALA A 118 6.50 -23.44 9.29
C ALA A 118 7.73 -23.88 10.09
N ARG A 119 8.23 -23.03 11.00
CA ARG A 119 9.34 -23.38 11.90
C ARG A 119 8.98 -24.55 12.83
N ALA A 120 7.78 -24.57 13.39
CA ALA A 120 7.30 -25.67 14.21
C ALA A 120 7.24 -26.99 13.42
N THR A 121 6.71 -26.94 12.19
CA THR A 121 6.62 -28.11 11.29
C THR A 121 8.02 -28.66 10.95
N VAL A 122 8.96 -27.78 10.65
CA VAL A 122 10.35 -28.17 10.36
C VAL A 122 11.01 -28.82 11.58
N ALA A 123 10.77 -28.31 12.79
CA ALA A 123 11.28 -28.93 14.01
C ALA A 123 10.74 -30.35 14.19
N GLU A 124 9.44 -30.56 13.98
CA GLU A 124 8.82 -31.89 14.04
C GLU A 124 9.41 -32.86 13.01
N GLN A 125 9.60 -32.40 11.76
CA GLN A 125 10.23 -33.21 10.72
C GLN A 125 11.67 -33.59 11.06
N GLN A 126 12.41 -32.68 11.69
CA GLN A 126 13.78 -32.97 12.17
C GLN A 126 13.80 -34.04 13.24
N ASP A 127 12.85 -33.99 14.20
CA ASP A 127 12.71 -35.01 15.24
C ASP A 127 12.34 -36.38 14.65
N GLN A 128 11.39 -36.42 13.70
CA GLN A 128 11.03 -37.66 12.99
C GLN A 128 12.21 -38.25 12.20
N LEU A 129 12.96 -37.42 11.48
CA LEU A 129 14.16 -37.86 10.76
C LEU A 129 15.25 -38.36 11.71
N ALA A 130 15.44 -37.71 12.86
CA ALA A 130 16.37 -38.15 13.89
C ALA A 130 15.98 -39.51 14.47
N ALA A 131 14.68 -39.78 14.65
CA ALA A 131 14.17 -41.06 15.15
C ALA A 131 14.33 -42.21 14.15
N VAL A 132 14.15 -41.96 12.85
CA VAL A 132 14.25 -42.98 11.80
C VAL A 132 15.71 -43.26 11.42
N ARG A 133 16.61 -42.28 11.55
CA ARG A 133 18.00 -42.44 11.13
C ARG A 133 18.73 -43.39 12.08
N PRO A 134 19.11 -44.60 11.66
CA PRO A 134 19.86 -45.51 12.52
C PRO A 134 21.15 -44.82 12.95
N GLY A 135 21.49 -44.96 14.23
CA GLY A 135 22.70 -44.38 14.78
C GLY A 135 23.93 -44.89 14.02
N ARG A 136 25.00 -44.08 13.96
CA ARG A 136 26.28 -44.48 13.36
C ARG A 136 26.77 -45.84 13.90
N GLU A 137 26.48 -46.11 15.18
CA GLU A 137 26.81 -47.37 15.84
C GLU A 137 25.93 -48.53 15.39
N ASP A 138 24.65 -48.30 15.09
CA ASP A 138 23.72 -49.33 14.61
C ASP A 138 24.01 -49.70 13.15
N LEU A 139 24.37 -48.72 12.32
CA LEU A 139 24.90 -48.96 10.97
C LEU A 139 26.23 -49.73 11.02
N ALA A 140 27.13 -49.37 11.95
CA ALA A 140 28.40 -50.08 12.12
C ALA A 140 28.21 -51.50 12.67
N ARG A 141 27.22 -51.71 13.55
CA ARG A 141 26.84 -53.02 14.09
C ARG A 141 26.27 -53.91 13.01
N ALA A 142 25.29 -53.43 12.24
CA ALA A 142 24.71 -54.17 11.12
C ALA A 142 25.75 -54.57 10.07
N ARG A 143 26.70 -53.68 9.76
CA ARG A 143 27.83 -53.97 8.87
C ARG A 143 28.77 -55.05 9.40
N ARG A 144 29.03 -55.09 10.71
CA ARG A 144 29.84 -56.16 11.35
C ARG A 144 29.12 -57.51 11.37
N GLU A 145 27.80 -57.49 11.50
CA GLU A 145 26.96 -58.70 11.57
C GLU A 145 26.60 -59.27 10.19
N GLY A 146 27.13 -58.71 9.10
CA GLY A 146 26.84 -59.16 7.74
C GLY A 146 25.39 -58.90 7.30
N ARG A 147 24.62 -58.12 8.07
CA ARG A 147 23.29 -57.64 7.69
C ARG A 147 23.48 -56.39 6.84
N GLU A 148 23.68 -56.61 5.55
CA GLU A 148 23.76 -55.54 4.58
C GLU A 148 22.39 -54.84 4.54
N TRP A 149 22.36 -53.56 4.94
CA TRP A 149 21.18 -52.74 4.72
C TRP A 149 21.12 -52.47 3.22
N HIS A 150 20.37 -53.29 2.48
CA HIS A 150 19.87 -52.87 1.19
C HIS A 150 18.90 -51.72 1.46
N VAL A 151 19.41 -50.49 1.36
CA VAL A 151 18.55 -49.38 0.99
C VAL A 151 18.01 -49.83 -0.36
N HIS A 152 16.74 -50.24 -0.41
CA HIS A 152 16.01 -50.27 -1.66
C HIS A 152 15.97 -48.81 -2.13
N GLY A 153 17.09 -48.35 -2.71
CA GLY A 153 17.05 -47.27 -3.65
C GLY A 153 16.00 -47.71 -4.64
N HIS A 154 14.96 -46.90 -4.78
CA HIS A 154 14.08 -47.02 -5.93
C HIS A 154 14.99 -47.27 -7.12
N ASP A 155 14.98 -48.51 -7.61
CA ASP A 155 15.71 -48.87 -8.79
C ASP A 155 15.29 -47.83 -9.80
N ARG A 156 16.29 -47.09 -10.27
CA ARG A 156 16.16 -46.19 -11.39
C ARG A 156 15.58 -47.08 -12.47
N CYS A 157 14.28 -47.01 -12.66
CA CYS A 157 13.57 -47.76 -13.67
C CYS A 157 14.06 -47.15 -14.98
N THR A 158 15.14 -47.70 -15.50
CA THR A 158 15.59 -47.49 -16.88
C THR A 158 14.68 -48.35 -17.75
N CYS A 159 13.37 -48.15 -17.66
CA CYS A 159 12.52 -48.47 -18.79
C CYS A 159 12.74 -47.32 -19.77
N ASP A 160 13.74 -47.53 -20.63
CA ASP A 160 13.86 -46.84 -21.90
C ASP A 160 12.56 -47.11 -22.66
N SER A 161 11.65 -46.15 -22.60
CA SER A 161 10.28 -46.28 -23.08
C SER A 161 10.24 -46.07 -24.58
N ASP A 162 10.73 -47.06 -25.34
CA ASP A 162 10.59 -47.11 -26.81
C ASP A 162 10.23 -48.51 -27.33
N ASP A 163 9.75 -49.43 -26.49
CA ASP A 163 9.23 -50.72 -26.97
C ASP A 163 7.83 -51.04 -26.41
N HIS A 164 6.82 -50.88 -27.26
CA HIS A 164 5.40 -51.10 -26.98
C HIS A 164 4.97 -52.57 -27.12
N THR A 165 5.67 -53.49 -26.46
CA THR A 165 5.16 -54.87 -26.30
C THR A 165 5.53 -55.43 -24.94
N HIS A 166 4.64 -55.25 -23.95
CA HIS A 166 4.66 -56.07 -22.74
C HIS A 166 3.32 -56.81 -22.64
N ASP A 167 3.28 -57.95 -23.31
CA ASP A 167 2.41 -59.07 -22.98
C ASP A 167 3.10 -59.91 -21.90
N SER A 168 2.34 -60.22 -20.85
CA SER A 168 2.53 -61.35 -19.92
C SER A 168 3.88 -61.47 -19.18
N GLY A 169 3.96 -60.93 -17.95
CA GLY A 169 4.96 -61.44 -17.00
C GLY A 169 5.33 -60.55 -15.80
N CYS A 170 4.38 -59.92 -15.12
CA CYS A 170 4.67 -59.37 -13.78
C CYS A 170 4.22 -60.38 -12.72
N PRO A 171 5.13 -60.91 -11.87
CA PRO A 171 4.73 -61.78 -10.77
C PRO A 171 3.95 -60.97 -9.73
N GLU A 172 2.72 -61.42 -9.43
CA GLU A 172 1.93 -60.93 -8.32
C GLU A 172 2.70 -61.10 -7.00
N TYR A 173 3.07 -59.98 -6.39
CA TYR A 173 3.51 -59.93 -5.01
C TYR A 173 2.30 -59.92 -4.07
N GLY A 174 2.23 -60.91 -3.17
CA GLY A 174 1.60 -60.72 -1.86
C GLY A 174 0.54 -61.75 -1.44
N ARG A 175 0.97 -62.89 -0.90
CA ARG A 175 0.22 -63.60 0.15
C ARG A 175 1.17 -64.00 1.29
N PRO A 176 0.85 -63.70 2.56
CA PRO A 176 1.71 -64.03 3.69
C PRO A 176 1.59 -65.51 4.07
N ALA A 177 2.70 -66.08 4.54
CA ALA A 177 2.78 -67.45 5.06
C ALA A 177 2.02 -67.57 6.38
N ALA A 178 1.11 -68.55 6.46
CA ALA A 178 0.44 -68.94 7.69
C ALA A 178 1.28 -69.97 8.45
N GLU A 179 1.44 -69.72 9.74
CA GLU A 179 2.06 -70.59 10.75
C GLU A 179 1.13 -71.75 11.17
N GLY A 180 1.71 -72.83 11.71
CA GLY A 180 1.03 -73.92 12.45
C GLY A 180 1.10 -75.30 11.78
N GLU A 181 1.22 -76.45 12.44
CA GLU A 181 1.43 -76.85 13.83
C GLU A 181 1.53 -78.40 13.80
N GLY A 182 2.40 -79.00 14.63
CA GLY A 182 2.25 -80.31 15.28
C GLY A 182 2.00 -81.61 14.48
N ARG A 183 2.97 -82.53 14.49
CA ARG A 183 2.96 -83.77 15.32
C ARG A 183 4.25 -84.57 15.18
#